data_AF-A0AAN8YDI6-F1
#
_entry.id   AF-A0AAN8YDI6-F1
#
_cell.length_a   1.000
_cell.length_b   1.000
_cell.length_c   1.000
_cell.angle_alpha   90.00
_cell.angle_beta   90.00
_cell.angle_gamma   90.00
#
_symmetry.space_group_name_H-M   'P 1'
#
loop_
_entity.id
_entity.type
_entity.pdbx_description
1 polymer ?
#
loop_
_entity_poly.entity_id
_entity_poly.type
_entity_poly.pdbx_seq_one_letter_code
_entity_poly.pdbx_strand_id
1 'polypeptide(L)'
;MCGTDGCLVKCSSVPCATPENDTKDSSTTINLDHDPTIYVSYWRKIGNKCDITFNGDDSLSYFANGKRLCWFLESKLEEQIKGLHNIVGNAIVDDYYIVVGTRSSQLM
;
A
#
# COMPACT_ATOMS: atom_id res chain seq x y z
N MET A 1 0.74 8.23 38.21
CA MET A 1 1.56 8.89 37.16
C MET A 1 2.08 7.79 36.27
N CYS A 2 1.48 7.60 35.09
CA CYS A 2 1.88 6.55 34.15
C CYS A 2 2.67 7.24 33.03
N GLY A 3 3.92 6.81 32.85
CA GLY A 3 4.85 7.40 31.89
C GLY A 3 4.45 7.08 30.45
N THR A 4 4.44 8.10 29.61
CA THR A 4 4.37 7.98 28.15
C THR A 4 5.77 7.68 27.64
N ASP A 5 6.09 6.40 27.45
CA ASP A 5 7.23 6.01 26.64
C ASP A 5 6.84 6.14 25.16
N GLY A 6 7.42 7.14 24.51
CA GLY A 6 7.22 7.41 23.08
C GLY A 6 7.70 6.23 22.25
N CYS A 7 6.79 5.64 21.47
CA CYS A 7 7.13 4.67 20.44
C CYS A 7 7.99 5.37 19.38
N LEU A 8 9.30 5.14 19.43
CA LEU A 8 10.25 5.68 18.47
C LEU A 8 10.11 4.88 17.16
N VAL A 9 9.24 5.36 16.27
CA VAL A 9 9.10 4.80 14.92
C VAL A 9 10.41 5.08 14.18
N LYS A 10 11.25 4.06 14.07
CA LYS A 10 12.48 4.12 13.26
C LYS A 10 12.07 4.12 11.79
N CYS A 11 12.18 5.27 11.13
CA CYS A 11 11.99 5.34 9.68
C CYS A 11 13.01 4.43 9.00
N SER A 12 12.54 3.52 8.15
CA SER A 12 13.39 2.79 7.23
C SER A 12 14.06 3.80 6.29
N SER A 13 15.38 3.85 6.31
CA SER A 13 16.15 4.65 5.37
C SER A 13 15.91 4.10 3.97
N VAL A 14 15.22 4.87 3.13
CA VAL A 14 15.39 4.76 1.68
C VAL A 14 16.90 4.79 1.42
N PRO A 15 17.48 3.92 0.57
CA PRO A 15 18.83 4.13 0.10
C PRO A 15 18.84 5.42 -0.73
N CYS A 16 18.97 6.53 -0.02
CA CYS A 16 19.24 7.84 -0.59
C CYS A 16 20.74 7.81 -0.86
N ALA A 17 21.16 8.22 -2.06
CA ALA A 17 22.55 8.55 -2.30
C ALA A 17 22.89 9.79 -1.46
N THR A 18 23.19 9.58 -0.18
CA THR A 18 23.73 10.61 0.70
C THR A 18 25.21 10.72 0.38
N PRO A 19 25.74 11.90 0.03
CA PRO A 19 27.17 12.09 -0.05
C PRO A 19 27.71 12.17 1.37
N GLU A 20 28.00 11.01 1.96
CA GLU A 20 28.80 10.94 3.18
C GLU A 20 30.26 11.14 2.77
N ASN A 21 30.79 12.32 3.11
CA ASN A 21 32.23 12.57 3.04
C ASN A 21 32.89 11.70 4.11
N ASP A 22 33.28 10.49 3.75
CA ASP A 22 34.49 9.86 4.27
C ASP A 22 34.93 8.71 3.35
N THR A 23 36.17 8.82 2.87
CA THR A 23 37.01 7.81 2.21
C THR A 23 36.35 6.96 1.09
N LYS A 24 36.66 7.38 -0.13
CA LYS A 24 36.23 6.87 -1.44
C LYS A 24 36.61 5.39 -1.66
N ASP A 25 35.65 4.49 -1.49
CA ASP A 25 35.64 3.17 -2.15
C ASP A 25 34.66 3.25 -3.33
N SER A 26 35.21 3.41 -4.54
CA SER A 26 34.50 3.91 -5.71
C SER A 26 33.82 2.83 -6.55
N SER A 27 32.91 2.05 -5.95
CA SER A 27 31.93 1.30 -6.74
C SER A 27 30.62 1.15 -5.97
N THR A 28 29.83 2.22 -5.96
CA THR A 28 28.43 2.12 -5.51
C THR A 28 27.64 1.35 -6.55
N THR A 29 27.27 0.11 -6.25
CA THR A 29 26.39 -0.69 -7.10
C THR A 29 24.98 -0.12 -7.06
N ILE A 30 24.46 0.30 -8.21
CA ILE A 30 23.06 0.73 -8.34
C ILE A 30 22.21 -0.51 -8.59
N ASN A 31 21.34 -0.85 -7.65
CA ASN A 31 20.38 -1.95 -7.81
C ASN A 31 19.12 -1.43 -8.52
N LEU A 32 18.79 -2.03 -9.67
CA LEU A 32 17.60 -1.72 -10.47
C LEU A 32 16.59 -2.88 -10.53
N ASP A 33 16.83 -3.95 -9.78
CA ASP A 33 16.07 -5.21 -9.87
C ASP A 33 14.78 -5.19 -9.03
N HIS A 34 14.69 -4.30 -8.03
CA HIS A 34 13.66 -4.39 -7.00
C HIS A 34 13.00 -3.04 -6.66
N ASP A 35 11.76 -3.14 -6.18
CA ASP A 35 10.84 -2.14 -5.62
C ASP A 35 10.46 -0.91 -6.47
N PRO A 36 9.15 -0.63 -6.67
CA PRO A 36 8.67 0.54 -7.40
C PRO A 36 8.72 1.83 -6.55
N THR A 37 9.89 2.15 -6.00
CA THR A 37 10.09 3.32 -5.11
C THR A 37 9.91 4.67 -5.81
N ILE A 38 9.89 4.68 -7.14
CA ILE A 38 9.67 5.88 -7.98
C ILE A 38 8.41 6.66 -7.60
N TYR A 39 7.37 5.99 -7.11
CA TYR A 39 6.08 6.61 -6.76
C TYR A 39 6.05 7.28 -5.38
N VAL A 40 7.07 7.09 -4.53
CA VAL A 40 7.12 7.69 -3.18
C VAL A 40 6.98 9.21 -3.23
N SER A 41 7.63 9.85 -4.20
CA SER A 41 7.59 11.31 -4.36
C SER A 41 6.19 11.84 -4.73
N TYR A 42 5.41 11.07 -5.48
CA TYR A 42 4.04 11.39 -5.84
C TYR A 42 3.13 11.37 -4.60
N TRP A 43 3.16 10.26 -3.85
CA TRP A 43 2.35 10.12 -2.64
C TRP A 43 2.70 11.15 -1.56
N ARG A 44 3.98 11.51 -1.42
CA ARG A 44 4.39 12.59 -0.51
C ARG A 44 3.78 13.95 -0.88
N LYS A 45 3.59 14.23 -2.18
CA LYS A 45 2.95 15.48 -2.64
C LYS A 45 1.44 15.49 -2.43
N ILE A 46 0.81 14.32 -2.42
CA ILE A 46 -0.63 14.19 -2.14
C ILE A 46 -0.93 14.59 -0.68
N GLY A 47 0.04 14.41 0.22
CA GLY A 47 -0.08 14.80 1.62
C GLY A 47 -1.12 13.95 2.36
N ASN A 48 -1.89 14.60 3.24
CA ASN A 48 -2.85 13.93 4.11
C ASN A 48 -4.14 13.46 3.42
N LYS A 49 -4.31 13.70 2.11
CA LYS A 49 -5.52 13.27 1.38
C LYS A 49 -5.69 11.75 1.34
N CYS A 50 -4.59 11.01 1.53
CA CYS A 50 -4.57 9.55 1.58
C CYS A 50 -4.36 9.01 2.99
N ASP A 51 -4.46 9.85 4.03
CA ASP A 51 -4.43 9.37 5.39
C ASP A 51 -5.68 8.52 5.65
N ILE A 52 -5.48 7.38 6.32
CA ILE A 52 -6.54 6.46 6.70
C ILE A 52 -6.54 6.38 8.22
N THR A 53 -7.69 6.58 8.83
CA THR A 53 -7.91 6.39 10.26
C THR A 53 -8.64 5.06 10.47
N PHE A 54 -8.10 4.24 11.36
CA PHE A 54 -8.72 3.00 11.82
C PHE A 54 -9.07 3.14 13.29
N ASN A 55 -10.29 2.76 13.67
CA ASN A 55 -10.67 2.56 15.05
C ASN A 55 -10.23 1.17 15.52
N GLY A 56 -10.10 0.99 16.84
CA GLY A 56 -9.62 -0.29 17.41
C GLY A 56 -10.60 -1.46 17.22
N ASP A 57 -11.86 -1.15 16.92
CA ASP A 57 -12.95 -2.10 16.68
C ASP A 57 -13.31 -2.24 15.20
N ASP A 58 -12.61 -1.54 14.30
CA ASP A 58 -12.82 -1.69 12.86
C ASP A 58 -12.40 -3.09 12.39
N SER A 59 -13.21 -3.69 11.52
CA SER A 59 -12.88 -4.93 10.77
C SER A 59 -12.48 -6.14 11.63
N LEU A 60 -12.99 -6.26 12.86
CA LEU A 60 -12.72 -7.41 13.75
C LEU A 60 -13.43 -8.71 13.33
N SER A 61 -14.47 -8.60 12.51
CA SER A 61 -15.17 -9.76 11.94
C SER A 61 -14.32 -10.40 10.85
N TYR A 62 -14.33 -11.73 10.77
CA TYR A 62 -13.78 -12.44 9.61
C TYR A 62 -14.52 -12.07 8.31
N PHE A 63 -15.82 -11.79 8.39
CA PHE A 63 -16.64 -11.44 7.23
C PHE A 63 -16.66 -9.93 7.02
N ALA A 64 -16.28 -9.51 5.81
CA ALA A 64 -16.50 -8.16 5.30
C ALA A 64 -17.89 -8.04 4.67
N ASN A 65 -18.28 -9.03 3.85
CA ASN A 65 -19.61 -9.11 3.25
C ASN A 65 -20.03 -10.56 3.00
N GLY A 66 -20.77 -11.15 3.95
CA GLY A 66 -21.22 -12.54 3.87
C GLY A 66 -22.19 -12.86 2.72
N LYS A 67 -22.64 -11.87 1.94
CA LYS A 67 -23.52 -12.08 0.77
C LYS A 67 -22.75 -12.22 -0.55
N ARG A 68 -21.45 -11.93 -0.56
CA ARG A 68 -20.60 -11.97 -1.76
C ARG A 68 -19.87 -13.30 -1.87
N LEU A 69 -19.50 -13.67 -3.11
CA LEU A 69 -18.64 -14.82 -3.38
C LEU A 69 -17.30 -14.69 -2.63
N CYS A 70 -16.65 -13.54 -2.78
CA CYS A 70 -15.46 -13.17 -2.01
C CYS A 70 -15.90 -12.48 -0.72
N TRP A 71 -16.31 -13.26 0.29
CA TRP A 71 -16.92 -12.74 1.53
C TRP A 71 -15.99 -11.91 2.42
N PHE A 72 -14.68 -12.01 2.20
CA PHE A 72 -13.65 -11.22 2.88
C PHE A 72 -13.25 -9.96 2.09
N LEU A 73 -13.90 -9.67 0.95
CA LEU A 73 -13.70 -8.43 0.21
C LEU A 73 -14.56 -7.31 0.81
N GLU A 74 -13.90 -6.24 1.24
CA GLU A 74 -14.56 -5.00 1.64
C GLU A 74 -15.34 -4.37 0.48
N SER A 75 -16.61 -4.02 0.74
CA SER A 75 -17.50 -3.52 -0.32
C SER A 75 -16.99 -2.20 -0.93
N LYS A 76 -16.41 -1.33 -0.09
CA LYS A 76 -15.79 -0.08 -0.55
C LYS A 76 -14.61 -0.35 -1.49
N LEU A 77 -13.82 -1.39 -1.25
CA LEU A 77 -12.70 -1.75 -2.12
C LEU A 77 -13.20 -2.29 -3.47
N GLU A 78 -14.24 -3.12 -3.47
CA GLU A 78 -14.89 -3.60 -4.71
C GLU A 78 -15.34 -2.43 -5.59
N GLU A 79 -16.01 -1.43 -4.99
CA GLU A 79 -16.46 -0.22 -5.68
C GLU A 79 -15.31 0.59 -6.26
N GLN A 80 -14.22 0.80 -5.49
CA GLN A 80 -13.06 1.56 -5.96
C GLN A 80 -12.30 0.83 -7.09
N ILE A 81 -12.18 -0.50 -7.03
CA ILE A 81 -11.57 -1.28 -8.11
C ILE A 81 -12.37 -1.13 -9.40
N LYS A 82 -13.70 -1.31 -9.33
CA LYS A 82 -14.59 -1.15 -10.49
C LYS A 82 -14.54 0.28 -11.04
N GLY A 83 -14.60 1.28 -10.15
CA GLY A 83 -14.49 2.68 -10.52
C GLY A 83 -13.16 3.01 -11.21
N LEU A 84 -12.03 2.50 -10.70
CA LEU A 84 -10.73 2.69 -11.30
C LEU A 84 -10.66 2.14 -12.72
N HIS A 85 -11.13 0.91 -12.93
CA HIS A 85 -11.14 0.28 -14.26
C HIS A 85 -12.07 1.00 -15.24
N ASN A 86 -13.23 1.46 -14.79
CA ASN A 86 -14.17 2.22 -15.61
C ASN A 86 -13.62 3.61 -16.00
N ILE A 87 -12.89 4.29 -15.11
CA ILE A 87 -12.29 5.59 -15.38
C ILE A 87 -11.07 5.48 -16.30
N VAL A 88 -10.20 4.49 -16.05
CA VAL A 88 -8.97 4.29 -16.84
C VAL A 88 -9.26 3.60 -18.17
N GLY A 89 -10.32 2.78 -18.24
CA GLY A 89 -10.72 2.04 -19.43
C GLY A 89 -9.77 0.88 -19.78
N ASN A 90 -9.03 0.35 -18.81
CA ASN A 90 -8.05 -0.73 -19.03
C ASN A 90 -8.62 -2.14 -18.84
N ALA A 91 -9.82 -2.30 -18.28
CA ALA A 91 -10.51 -3.58 -18.14
C ALA A 91 -12.03 -3.41 -18.09
N ILE A 92 -12.77 -4.42 -18.54
CA ILE A 92 -14.23 -4.51 -18.40
C ILE A 92 -14.54 -5.22 -17.08
N VAL A 93 -15.41 -4.65 -16.25
CA VAL A 93 -15.64 -5.12 -14.87
C VAL A 93 -17.11 -5.33 -14.48
N ASP A 94 -18.07 -4.85 -15.28
CA ASP A 94 -19.48 -4.78 -14.88
C ASP A 94 -20.12 -6.16 -14.68
N ASP A 95 -19.73 -7.15 -15.48
CA ASP A 95 -20.26 -8.52 -15.44
C ASP A 95 -19.30 -9.54 -14.79
N TYR A 96 -18.30 -9.05 -14.04
CA TYR A 96 -17.27 -9.89 -13.44
C TYR A 96 -17.27 -9.85 -11.91
N TYR A 97 -16.98 -11.00 -11.30
CA TYR A 97 -16.70 -11.09 -9.87
C TYR A 97 -15.29 -10.60 -9.57
N ILE A 98 -15.15 -9.84 -8.49
CA ILE A 98 -13.85 -9.45 -7.95
C ILE A 98 -13.46 -10.43 -6.84
N VAL A 99 -12.28 -11.03 -6.97
CA VAL A 99 -11.64 -11.85 -5.95
C VAL A 99 -10.31 -11.21 -5.59
N VAL A 100 -10.03 -11.07 -4.29
CA VAL A 100 -8.79 -10.47 -3.81
C VAL A 100 -7.87 -11.52 -3.20
N GLY A 101 -6.57 -11.30 -3.34
CA GLY A 101 -5.51 -12.02 -2.64
C GLY A 101 -4.52 -11.00 -2.08
N THR A 102 -3.69 -11.41 -1.13
CA THR A 102 -2.65 -10.57 -0.51
C THR A 102 -1.72 -9.96 -1.55
N ARG A 103 -1.46 -10.70 -2.64
CA ARG A 103 -0.70 -10.27 -3.81
C ARG A 103 -1.23 -10.97 -5.05
N SER A 104 -0.92 -10.44 -6.24
CA SER A 104 -1.23 -11.10 -7.52
C SER A 104 -0.66 -12.53 -7.61
N SER A 105 0.50 -12.79 -7.00
CA SER A 105 1.12 -14.11 -6.94
C SER A 105 0.30 -15.16 -6.20
N GLN A 106 -0.65 -14.75 -5.35
CA GLN A 106 -1.58 -15.68 -4.70
C GLN A 106 -2.75 -16.07 -5.62
N LEU A 107 -3.04 -15.26 -6.63
CA LEU A 107 -4.12 -15.48 -7.59
C LEU A 107 -3.65 -16.21 -8.86
N MET A 108 -2.34 -16.47 -8.96
CA MET A 108 -1.70 -17.12 -10.10
C MET A 108 -1.71 -18.64 -9.97
#